data_AF-A0A9W9VQZ4-F1
#
_entry.id   AF-A0A9W9VQZ4-F1
#
_cell.length_a   1.000
_cell.length_b   1.000
_cell.length_c   1.000
_cell.angle_alpha   90.00
_cell.angle_beta   90.00
_cell.angle_gamma   90.00
#
_symmetry.space_group_name_H-M   'P 1'
#
loop_
_entity.id
_entity.type
_entity.pdbx_description
1 polymer ?
#
loop_
_entity_poly.entity_id
_entity_poly.type
_entity_poly.pdbx_seq_one_letter_code
_entity_poly.pdbx_strand_id
1 'polypeptide(L)'
;MDHDIRFKVMVRRPLVTRHLVQYHVNQGSDEIAPQYSVHRQLQWKILNDLDSNTKARQQTFDYTVAIIHTSFPRLSDFMIPMFDEWNSYQRSIAHVHRLAQVFHRSSQSTVPLEGSIEFAELLISAGNYLYEVRIMKSGISIVKAATQVCEKLLARYSSPTIIANSQNRNHKADIMQLRATALTLLWGFYFRTGIASRKDAQEAISAVVRLREDHAKLPLSEERRIVSQALLSNA
;
A
#
# COMPACT_ATOMS: atom_id res chain seq x y z
N MET A 1 27.62 -17.00 0.04
CA MET A 1 27.68 -16.98 1.52
C MET A 1 26.28 -16.65 2.00
N ASP A 2 25.65 -17.56 2.74
CA ASP A 2 24.21 -17.58 2.95
C ASP A 2 23.71 -16.36 3.77
N HIS A 3 22.81 -15.56 3.19
CA HIS A 3 22.32 -14.31 3.81
C HIS A 3 21.67 -14.57 5.18
N ASP A 4 21.09 -15.75 5.37
CA ASP A 4 20.43 -16.16 6.60
C ASP A 4 21.43 -16.42 7.74
N ILE A 5 22.59 -17.02 7.44
CA ILE A 5 23.67 -17.23 8.43
C ILE A 5 24.21 -15.89 8.91
N ARG A 6 24.39 -14.93 7.99
CA ARG A 6 24.93 -13.61 8.31
C ARG A 6 23.97 -12.80 9.18
N PHE A 7 22.67 -12.84 8.89
CA PHE A 7 21.64 -12.21 9.73
C PHE A 7 21.58 -12.82 11.13
N LYS A 8 21.57 -14.16 11.22
CA LYS A 8 21.55 -14.89 12.50
C LYS A 8 22.75 -14.56 13.38
N VAL A 9 23.95 -14.45 12.80
CA VAL A 9 25.19 -14.25 13.56
C VAL A 9 25.48 -12.78 13.85
N MET A 10 25.34 -11.89 12.86
CA MET A 10 25.78 -10.49 13.01
C MET A 10 24.70 -9.57 13.57
N VAL A 11 23.42 -9.89 13.37
CA VAL A 11 22.31 -9.01 13.78
C VAL A 11 21.55 -9.63 14.94
N ARG A 12 21.09 -10.88 14.79
CA ARG A 12 20.27 -11.54 15.80
C ARG A 12 21.03 -11.81 17.09
N ARG A 13 22.20 -12.45 17.03
CA ARG A 13 22.95 -12.83 18.24
C ARG A 13 23.28 -11.62 19.14
N PRO A 14 23.81 -10.49 18.64
CA PRO A 14 24.09 -9.33 19.49
C PRO A 14 22.84 -8.67 20.07
N LEU A 15 21.74 -8.59 19.31
CA LEU A 15 20.48 -7.99 19.78
C LEU A 15 19.80 -8.86 20.84
N VAL A 16 19.84 -10.18 20.70
CA VAL A 16 19.30 -11.12 21.69
C VAL A 16 20.15 -11.11 22.95
N THR A 17 21.49 -11.16 22.84
CA THR A 17 22.39 -11.13 24.02
C THR A 17 22.22 -9.84 24.84
N ARG A 18 21.94 -8.71 24.18
CA ARG A 18 21.67 -7.42 24.86
C ARG A 18 20.23 -7.27 25.35
N HIS A 19 19.40 -8.32 25.26
CA HIS A 19 17.99 -8.32 25.65
C HIS A 19 17.15 -7.24 24.93
N LEU A 20 17.60 -6.83 23.75
CA LEU A 20 16.96 -5.81 22.93
C LEU A 20 15.85 -6.38 22.05
N VAL A 21 16.02 -7.65 21.64
CA VAL A 21 15.06 -8.42 20.88
C VAL A 21 14.88 -9.77 21.56
N GLN A 22 13.64 -10.17 21.80
CA GLN A 22 13.30 -11.51 22.25
C GLN A 22 12.92 -12.35 21.04
N TYR A 23 13.36 -13.61 21.08
CA TYR A 23 13.06 -14.58 20.04
C TYR A 23 12.18 -15.67 20.64
N HIS A 24 10.97 -15.78 20.11
CA HIS A 24 9.99 -16.77 20.55
C HIS A 24 10.04 -17.95 19.58
N VAL A 25 10.58 -19.07 20.07
CA VAL A 25 10.49 -20.37 19.39
C VAL A 25 9.20 -21.01 19.87
N ASN A 26 8.23 -21.17 18.98
CA ASN A 26 7.03 -21.92 19.30
C ASN A 26 7.38 -23.41 19.34
N GLN A 27 7.50 -23.98 20.54
CA GLN A 27 7.91 -25.37 20.75
C GLN A 27 6.77 -26.40 20.55
N GLY A 28 5.74 -26.10 19.76
CA GLY A 28 4.52 -26.92 19.71
C GLY A 28 3.87 -27.14 18.34
N SER A 29 4.30 -26.47 17.29
CA SER A 29 3.81 -26.72 15.93
C SER A 29 4.86 -26.29 14.90
N ASP A 30 5.29 -27.22 14.05
CA ASP A 30 6.27 -26.98 12.98
C ASP A 30 5.79 -25.94 11.94
N GLU A 31 4.53 -25.52 12.01
CA GLU A 31 3.91 -24.60 11.05
C GLU A 31 4.00 -23.12 11.42
N ILE A 32 4.29 -22.76 12.68
CA ILE A 32 4.31 -21.34 13.09
C ILE A 32 5.74 -20.82 13.05
N ALA A 33 6.01 -19.96 12.06
CA ALA A 33 7.28 -19.27 11.91
C ALA A 33 7.69 -18.57 13.24
N PRO A 34 8.97 -18.63 13.62
CA PRO A 34 9.43 -18.09 14.87
C PRO A 34 9.26 -16.57 14.91
N GLN A 35 8.82 -16.03 16.04
CA GLN A 35 8.45 -14.63 16.19
C GLN A 35 9.55 -13.84 16.89
N TYR A 36 9.74 -12.59 16.48
CA TYR A 36 10.63 -11.65 17.15
C TYR A 36 9.81 -10.55 17.81
N SER A 37 10.10 -10.23 19.07
CA SER A 37 9.57 -9.03 19.73
C SER A 37 10.72 -8.09 20.10
N VAL A 38 10.49 -6.79 19.96
CA VAL A 38 11.46 -5.75 20.31
C VAL A 38 11.08 -5.19 21.69
N HIS A 39 12.07 -4.92 22.54
CA HIS A 39 11.80 -4.29 23.83
C HIS A 39 11.16 -2.91 23.65
N ARG A 40 10.15 -2.58 24.46
CA ARG A 40 9.39 -1.33 24.32
C ARG A 40 10.29 -0.10 24.39
N GLN A 41 11.25 -0.03 25.31
CA GLN A 41 12.16 1.12 25.39
C GLN A 41 13.02 1.30 24.13
N LEU A 42 13.46 0.20 23.51
CA LEU A 42 14.21 0.28 22.26
C LEU A 42 13.32 0.77 21.12
N GLN A 43 12.09 0.25 21.03
CA GLN A 43 11.11 0.73 20.05
C GLN A 43 10.86 2.24 20.20
N TRP A 44 10.69 2.72 21.42
CA TRP A 44 10.48 4.14 21.70
C TRP A 44 11.69 4.99 21.31
N LYS A 45 12.90 4.54 21.63
CA LYS A 45 14.13 5.21 21.22
C LYS A 45 14.23 5.29 19.70
N ILE A 46 14.03 4.17 18.98
CA ILE A 46 14.07 4.13 17.51
C ILE A 46 13.03 5.10 16.92
N LEU A 47 11.81 5.13 17.45
CA LEU A 47 10.77 6.03 16.96
C LEU A 47 11.14 7.50 17.19
N ASN A 48 11.65 7.85 18.38
CA ASN A 48 12.09 9.21 18.68
C ASN A 48 13.28 9.65 17.80
N ASP A 49 14.23 8.75 17.57
CA ASP A 49 15.39 9.01 16.70
C ASP A 49 14.93 9.23 15.25
N LEU A 50 13.93 8.47 14.78
CA LEU A 50 13.32 8.65 13.46
C LEU A 50 12.51 9.95 13.37
N ASP A 51 11.76 10.32 14.40
CA ASP A 51 11.00 11.58 14.40
C ASP A 51 11.90 12.82 14.41
N SER A 52 13.10 12.69 14.97
CA SER A 52 14.13 13.74 14.95
C SER A 52 14.75 13.93 13.55
N ASN A 53 14.68 12.92 12.67
CA ASN A 53 15.25 12.96 11.33
C ASN A 53 14.21 12.57 10.26
N THR A 54 13.54 13.58 9.72
CA THR A 54 12.47 13.43 8.73
C THR A 54 12.88 12.65 7.48
N LYS A 55 14.13 12.83 7.01
CA LYS A 55 14.65 12.11 5.85
C LYS A 55 14.84 10.62 6.16
N ALA A 56 15.45 10.30 7.30
CA ALA A 56 15.61 8.91 7.74
C ALA A 56 14.26 8.23 7.97
N ARG A 57 13.27 8.97 8.47
CA ARG A 57 11.90 8.48 8.64
C ARG A 57 11.24 8.11 7.31
N GLN A 58 11.35 8.99 6.29
CA GLN A 58 10.83 8.70 4.96
C GLN A 58 11.53 7.49 4.34
N GLN A 59 12.87 7.45 4.39
CA GLN A 59 13.65 6.31 3.86
C GLN A 59 13.29 4.99 4.55
N THR A 60 13.08 5.02 5.87
CA THR A 60 12.66 3.84 6.63
C THR A 60 11.25 3.40 6.25
N PHE A 61 10.35 4.36 6.02
CA PHE A 61 9.00 4.08 5.53
C PHE A 61 9.03 3.42 4.15
N ASP A 62 9.76 4.01 3.19
CA ASP A 62 9.89 3.49 1.82
C ASP A 62 10.52 2.09 1.81
N TYR A 63 11.55 1.87 2.63
CA TYR A 63 12.18 0.55 2.77
C TYR A 63 11.22 -0.49 3.36
N THR A 64 10.41 -0.09 4.35
CA THR A 64 9.41 -0.98 4.95
C THR A 64 8.31 -1.32 3.94
N VAL A 65 7.87 -0.33 3.15
CA VAL A 65 6.93 -0.56 2.03
C VAL A 65 7.54 -1.56 1.04
N ALA A 66 8.80 -1.38 0.63
CA ALA A 66 9.45 -2.29 -0.31
C ALA A 66 9.51 -3.73 0.22
N ILE A 67 9.90 -3.94 1.49
CA ILE A 67 9.91 -5.27 2.11
C ILE A 67 8.51 -5.91 2.06
N ILE A 68 7.50 -5.19 2.51
CA ILE A 68 6.14 -5.75 2.57
C ILE A 68 5.62 -5.99 1.15
N HIS A 69 5.84 -5.06 0.23
CA HIS A 69 5.44 -5.19 -1.17
C HIS A 69 6.05 -6.41 -1.86
N THR A 70 7.29 -6.81 -1.51
CA THR A 70 7.90 -8.05 -2.06
C THR A 70 7.26 -9.34 -1.54
N SER A 71 6.63 -9.30 -0.36
CA SER A 71 6.02 -10.47 0.27
C SER A 71 4.49 -10.51 0.15
N PHE A 72 3.88 -9.37 -0.16
CA PHE A 72 2.44 -9.24 -0.30
C PHE A 72 2.04 -9.51 -1.76
N PRO A 73 1.08 -10.42 -2.02
CA PRO A 73 0.70 -10.74 -3.40
C PRO A 73 0.11 -9.52 -4.11
N ARG A 74 0.56 -9.28 -5.34
CA ARG A 74 0.09 -8.17 -6.18
C ARG A 74 -1.33 -8.40 -6.65
N LEU A 75 -2.07 -7.30 -6.82
CA LEU A 75 -3.37 -7.35 -7.46
C LEU A 75 -3.23 -7.90 -8.89
N SER A 76 -4.13 -8.81 -9.27
CA SER A 76 -4.24 -9.23 -10.67
C SER A 76 -4.81 -8.10 -11.52
N ASP A 77 -4.36 -7.98 -12.76
CA ASP A 77 -4.78 -6.93 -13.70
C ASP A 77 -6.31 -6.87 -13.88
N PHE A 78 -6.98 -8.00 -13.71
CA PHE A 78 -8.43 -8.17 -13.85
C PHE A 78 -9.17 -8.31 -12.52
N MET A 79 -8.51 -8.04 -11.39
CA MET A 79 -9.09 -8.17 -10.04
C MET A 79 -9.74 -9.53 -9.77
N ILE A 80 -9.21 -10.58 -10.39
CA ILE A 80 -9.65 -11.97 -10.19
C ILE A 80 -9.24 -12.41 -8.78
N PRO A 81 -10.12 -13.09 -8.03
CA PRO A 81 -9.78 -13.66 -6.73
C PRO A 81 -8.57 -14.61 -6.81
N MET A 82 -7.53 -14.35 -6.02
CA MET A 82 -6.32 -15.16 -5.96
C MET A 82 -6.33 -16.08 -4.73
N PHE A 83 -7.16 -17.13 -4.78
CA PHE A 83 -7.38 -18.05 -3.65
C PHE A 83 -6.08 -18.73 -3.17
N ASP A 84 -5.19 -19.07 -4.10
CA ASP A 84 -3.92 -19.74 -3.81
C ASP A 84 -2.97 -18.88 -2.94
N GLU A 85 -3.14 -17.55 -3.00
CA GLU A 85 -2.30 -16.58 -2.29
C GLU A 85 -2.89 -16.11 -0.94
N TRP A 86 -4.03 -16.67 -0.51
CA TRP A 86 -4.70 -16.27 0.72
C TRP A 86 -3.81 -16.39 1.97
N ASN A 87 -2.98 -17.43 2.03
CA ASN A 87 -2.04 -17.61 3.15
C ASN A 87 -1.00 -16.47 3.20
N SER A 88 -0.51 -16.03 2.03
CA SER A 88 0.42 -14.92 1.90
C SER A 88 -0.24 -13.61 2.36
N TYR A 89 -1.49 -13.36 1.94
CA TYR A 89 -2.27 -12.21 2.39
C TYR A 89 -2.46 -12.20 3.91
N GLN A 90 -2.89 -13.31 4.51
CA GLN A 90 -3.15 -13.42 5.95
C GLN A 90 -1.92 -13.14 6.80
N ARG A 91 -0.74 -13.60 6.38
CA ARG A 91 0.53 -13.37 7.11
C ARG A 91 0.94 -11.90 7.13
N SER A 92 0.65 -11.17 6.05
CA SER A 92 1.21 -9.82 5.84
C SER A 92 0.21 -8.67 6.01
N ILE A 93 -1.11 -8.94 6.03
CA ILE A 93 -2.15 -7.90 6.08
C ILE A 93 -2.06 -7.00 7.32
N ALA A 94 -1.64 -7.54 8.47
CA ALA A 94 -1.45 -6.76 9.69
C ALA A 94 -0.35 -5.70 9.52
N HIS A 95 0.71 -6.01 8.76
CA HIS A 95 1.78 -5.07 8.46
C HIS A 95 1.30 -3.95 7.53
N VAL A 96 0.50 -4.27 6.51
CA VAL A 96 -0.11 -3.26 5.63
C VAL A 96 -1.03 -2.32 6.41
N HIS A 97 -1.87 -2.87 7.28
CA HIS A 97 -2.71 -2.07 8.19
C HIS A 97 -1.88 -1.11 9.04
N ARG A 98 -0.77 -1.61 9.59
CA ARG A 98 0.10 -0.78 10.43
C ARG A 98 0.74 0.34 9.63
N LEU A 99 1.20 0.07 8.41
CA LEU A 99 1.74 1.10 7.52
C LEU A 99 0.69 2.16 7.17
N ALA A 100 -0.54 1.75 6.83
CA ALA A 100 -1.64 2.68 6.55
C ALA A 100 -1.93 3.60 7.75
N GLN A 101 -1.92 3.05 8.97
CA GLN A 101 -2.08 3.84 10.20
C GLN A 101 -0.93 4.82 10.43
N VAL A 102 0.31 4.39 10.21
CA VAL A 102 1.50 5.26 10.35
C VAL A 102 1.42 6.41 9.34
N PHE A 103 1.09 6.11 8.09
CA PHE A 103 0.90 7.12 7.05
C PHE A 103 -0.20 8.12 7.43
N HIS A 104 -1.36 7.63 7.88
CA HIS A 104 -2.47 8.50 8.31
C HIS A 104 -2.11 9.38 9.52
N ARG A 105 -1.41 8.84 10.53
CA ARG A 105 -0.95 9.64 11.67
C ARG A 105 0.06 10.70 11.23
N SER A 106 0.95 10.34 10.30
CA SER A 106 1.95 11.28 9.79
C SER A 106 1.32 12.45 9.02
N SER A 107 0.13 12.29 8.44
CA SER A 107 -0.51 13.39 7.70
C SER A 107 -0.93 14.56 8.59
N GLN A 108 -0.96 14.37 9.91
CA GLN A 108 -1.22 15.40 10.92
C GLN A 108 0.07 16.04 11.47
N SER A 109 1.24 15.53 11.07
CA SER A 109 2.55 16.03 11.51
C SER A 109 3.02 17.23 10.68
N THR A 110 3.97 17.99 11.22
CA THR A 110 4.59 19.16 10.54
C THR A 110 5.23 18.79 9.22
N VAL A 111 5.87 17.62 9.15
CA VAL A 111 6.40 17.03 7.93
C VAL A 111 5.67 15.71 7.71
N PRO A 112 4.69 15.63 6.79
CA PRO A 112 3.96 14.40 6.53
C PRO A 112 4.82 13.40 5.74
N LEU A 113 4.55 12.11 5.88
CA LEU A 113 5.16 11.11 5.01
C LEU A 113 4.62 11.27 3.58
N GLU A 114 5.52 11.08 2.63
CA GLU A 114 5.19 10.99 1.23
C GLU A 114 4.81 9.54 0.89
N GLY A 115 3.75 9.38 0.12
CA GLY A 115 3.39 8.06 -0.42
C GLY A 115 4.12 7.81 -1.73
N SER A 116 4.33 6.54 -2.06
CA SER A 116 4.89 6.10 -3.33
C SER A 116 3.84 5.33 -4.16
N ILE A 117 4.16 5.02 -5.41
CA ILE A 117 3.30 4.20 -6.29
C ILE A 117 3.17 2.79 -5.70
N GLU A 118 4.28 2.19 -5.26
CA GLU A 118 4.34 0.87 -4.65
C GLU A 118 3.50 0.82 -3.35
N PHE A 119 3.49 1.92 -2.59
CA PHE A 119 2.63 2.00 -1.42
C PHE A 119 1.14 2.04 -1.80
N ALA A 120 0.78 2.76 -2.85
CA ALA A 120 -0.60 2.75 -3.35
C ALA A 120 -1.01 1.36 -3.86
N GLU A 121 -0.16 0.69 -4.66
CA GLU A 121 -0.35 -0.68 -5.13
C GLU A 121 -0.56 -1.67 -3.99
N LEU A 122 0.28 -1.58 -2.95
CA LEU A 122 0.18 -2.41 -1.76
C LEU A 122 -1.16 -2.21 -1.04
N LEU A 123 -1.59 -0.95 -0.87
CA LEU A 123 -2.88 -0.64 -0.23
C LEU A 123 -4.07 -1.11 -1.06
N ILE A 124 -4.02 -0.97 -2.39
CA ILE A 124 -5.08 -1.45 -3.29
C ILE A 124 -5.17 -2.98 -3.24
N SER A 125 -4.04 -3.67 -3.33
CA SER A 125 -3.96 -5.14 -3.23
C SER A 125 -4.54 -5.62 -1.90
N ALA A 126 -4.20 -4.94 -0.79
CA ALA A 126 -4.77 -5.24 0.52
C ALA A 126 -6.27 -4.91 0.61
N GLY A 127 -6.70 -3.82 -0.01
CA GLY A 127 -8.11 -3.45 -0.14
C GLY A 127 -8.93 -4.51 -0.86
N ASN A 128 -8.41 -5.04 -1.97
CA ASN A 128 -9.05 -6.12 -2.72
C ASN A 128 -9.17 -7.39 -1.87
N TYR A 129 -8.10 -7.81 -1.20
CA TYR A 129 -8.16 -8.95 -0.28
C TYR A 129 -9.24 -8.75 0.80
N LEU A 130 -9.30 -7.58 1.44
CA LEU A 130 -10.29 -7.29 2.48
C LEU A 130 -11.73 -7.23 1.94
N TYR A 131 -11.90 -6.86 0.67
CA TYR A 131 -13.18 -6.92 -0.03
C TYR A 131 -13.64 -8.36 -0.20
N GLU A 132 -12.76 -9.25 -0.67
CA GLU A 132 -13.02 -10.68 -0.85
C GLU A 132 -13.41 -11.36 0.46
N VAL A 133 -12.65 -11.11 1.54
CA VAL A 133 -12.94 -11.68 2.87
C VAL A 133 -14.01 -10.92 3.66
N ARG A 134 -14.69 -9.94 3.04
CA ARG A 134 -15.82 -9.17 3.58
C ARG A 134 -15.51 -8.33 4.84
N ILE A 135 -14.27 -7.89 5.02
CA ILE A 135 -13.87 -7.02 6.14
C ILE A 135 -13.99 -5.54 5.72
N MET A 136 -15.23 -5.04 5.71
CA MET A 136 -15.57 -3.75 5.08
C MET A 136 -14.91 -2.52 5.72
N LYS A 137 -14.99 -2.36 7.05
CA LYS A 137 -14.49 -1.16 7.74
C LYS A 137 -12.99 -0.95 7.52
N SER A 138 -12.22 -2.02 7.65
CA SER A 138 -10.79 -2.04 7.40
C SER A 138 -10.46 -1.80 5.93
N GLY A 139 -11.20 -2.46 5.02
CA GLY A 139 -11.05 -2.30 3.58
C GLY A 139 -11.27 -0.86 3.13
N ILE A 140 -12.39 -0.24 3.53
CA ILE A 140 -12.69 1.17 3.25
C ILE A 140 -11.58 2.08 3.74
N SER A 141 -11.09 1.88 4.98
CA SER A 141 -10.02 2.71 5.54
C SER A 141 -8.71 2.60 4.75
N ILE A 142 -8.33 1.39 4.33
CA ILE A 142 -7.11 1.15 3.56
C ILE A 142 -7.23 1.75 2.17
N VAL A 143 -8.35 1.53 1.48
CA VAL A 143 -8.52 2.01 0.12
C VAL A 143 -8.67 3.53 0.08
N LYS A 144 -9.28 4.15 1.10
CA LYS A 144 -9.23 5.62 1.28
C LYS A 144 -7.81 6.16 1.43
N ALA A 145 -6.93 5.44 2.12
CA ALA A 145 -5.53 5.83 2.21
C ALA A 145 -4.86 5.72 0.83
N ALA A 146 -5.16 4.69 0.04
CA ALA A 146 -4.66 4.55 -1.32
C ALA A 146 -5.10 5.70 -2.24
N THR A 147 -6.38 6.10 -2.18
CA THR A 147 -6.87 7.24 -2.98
C THR A 147 -6.17 8.54 -2.59
N GLN A 148 -5.95 8.78 -1.30
CA GLN A 148 -5.23 9.97 -0.81
C GLN A 148 -3.78 9.99 -1.30
N VAL A 149 -3.10 8.84 -1.32
CA VAL A 149 -1.75 8.72 -1.88
C VAL A 149 -1.77 9.07 -3.37
N CYS A 150 -2.68 8.47 -4.14
CA CYS A 150 -2.79 8.72 -5.57
C CYS A 150 -3.11 10.20 -5.87
N GLU A 151 -3.97 10.84 -5.09
CA GLU A 151 -4.30 12.27 -5.25
C GLU A 151 -3.08 13.16 -5.03
N LYS A 152 -2.31 12.90 -3.96
CA LYS A 152 -1.05 13.61 -3.70
C LYS A 152 -0.05 13.42 -4.84
N LEU A 153 0.06 12.20 -5.37
CA LEU A 153 0.93 11.91 -6.50
C LEU A 153 0.46 12.64 -7.77
N LEU A 154 -0.81 12.57 -8.13
CA LEU A 154 -1.36 13.26 -9.31
C LEU A 154 -1.18 14.78 -9.24
N ALA A 155 -1.32 15.37 -8.05
CA ALA A 155 -1.09 16.80 -7.85
C ALA A 155 0.38 17.18 -8.18
N ARG A 156 1.35 16.34 -7.80
CA ARG A 156 2.78 16.53 -8.15
C ARG A 156 3.00 16.47 -9.65
N TYR A 157 2.44 15.46 -10.32
CA TYR A 157 2.59 15.27 -11.78
C TYR A 157 1.75 16.22 -12.64
N SER A 158 0.88 17.04 -12.03
CA SER A 158 0.11 18.07 -12.73
C SER A 158 0.81 19.43 -12.75
N SER A 159 1.98 19.58 -12.13
CA SER A 159 2.79 20.79 -12.20
C SER A 159 3.35 21.00 -13.63
N PRO A 160 3.19 22.19 -14.24
CA PRO A 160 3.52 22.45 -15.65
C PRO A 160 4.98 22.21 -16.02
N THR A 161 5.90 22.21 -15.04
CA THR A 161 7.33 21.97 -15.25
C THR A 161 7.67 20.50 -15.58
N ILE A 162 6.78 19.54 -15.28
CA ILE A 162 7.07 18.09 -15.29
C ILE A 162 6.52 17.37 -16.54
N ILE A 163 5.58 18.01 -17.27
CA ILE A 163 4.76 17.40 -18.33
C ILE A 163 5.54 17.11 -19.64
N ALA A 164 6.70 17.74 -19.84
CA ALA A 164 7.50 17.58 -21.06
C ALA A 164 8.15 16.19 -21.23
N ASN A 165 8.32 15.42 -20.15
CA ASN A 165 8.97 14.10 -20.21
C ASN A 165 7.95 12.97 -20.49
N SER A 166 8.22 12.12 -21.48
CA SER A 166 7.42 10.92 -21.79
C SER A 166 7.30 9.98 -20.59
N GLN A 167 8.35 9.84 -19.77
CA GLN A 167 8.32 9.00 -18.58
C GLN A 167 7.35 9.51 -17.51
N ASN A 168 7.23 10.84 -17.36
CA ASN A 168 6.30 11.45 -16.41
C ASN A 168 4.84 11.34 -16.87
N ARG A 169 4.60 11.34 -18.18
CA ARG A 169 3.26 11.07 -18.75
C ARG A 169 2.82 9.64 -18.46
N ASN A 170 3.74 8.67 -18.56
CA ASN A 170 3.46 7.27 -18.25
C ASN A 170 3.14 7.09 -16.76
N HIS A 171 3.97 7.63 -15.85
CA HIS A 171 3.69 7.57 -14.41
C HIS A 171 2.34 8.21 -14.06
N LYS A 172 1.99 9.35 -14.69
CA LYS A 172 0.68 9.97 -14.49
C LYS A 172 -0.46 9.03 -14.90
N ALA A 173 -0.35 8.37 -16.05
CA ALA A 173 -1.34 7.39 -16.51
C ALA A 173 -1.47 6.22 -15.52
N ASP A 174 -0.34 5.65 -15.09
CA ASP A 174 -0.32 4.53 -14.13
C ASP A 174 -0.97 4.94 -12.78
N ILE A 175 -0.68 6.13 -12.26
CA ILE A 175 -1.33 6.64 -11.03
C ILE A 175 -2.84 6.86 -11.23
N MET A 176 -3.27 7.33 -12.41
CA MET A 176 -4.70 7.50 -12.71
C MET A 176 -5.42 6.15 -12.74
N GLN A 177 -4.79 5.11 -13.28
CA GLN A 177 -5.32 3.75 -13.26
C GLN A 177 -5.44 3.23 -11.83
N LEU A 178 -4.37 3.33 -11.03
CA LEU A 178 -4.39 2.92 -9.61
C LEU A 178 -5.50 3.64 -8.82
N ARG A 179 -5.66 4.95 -9.04
CA ARG A 179 -6.74 5.72 -8.40
C ARG A 179 -8.12 5.24 -8.84
N ALA A 180 -8.31 4.93 -10.12
CA ALA A 180 -9.57 4.40 -10.62
C ALA A 180 -9.89 3.04 -9.97
N THR A 181 -8.92 2.12 -9.90
CA THR A 181 -9.06 0.82 -9.22
C THR A 181 -9.42 0.98 -7.74
N ALA A 182 -8.75 1.90 -7.04
CA ALA A 182 -9.07 2.20 -5.64
C ALA A 182 -10.51 2.73 -5.48
N LEU A 183 -10.96 3.63 -6.36
CA LEU A 183 -12.33 4.16 -6.31
C LEU A 183 -13.39 3.11 -6.65
N THR A 184 -13.11 2.19 -7.58
CA THR A 184 -13.96 1.02 -7.87
C THR A 184 -14.10 0.13 -6.65
N LEU A 185 -13.00 -0.17 -5.95
CA LEU A 185 -13.05 -0.94 -4.70
C LEU A 185 -13.91 -0.21 -3.64
N LEU A 186 -13.74 1.10 -3.48
CA LEU A 186 -14.58 1.89 -2.56
C LEU A 186 -16.05 1.84 -2.94
N TRP A 187 -16.38 1.96 -4.23
CA TRP A 187 -17.75 1.80 -4.70
C TRP A 187 -18.31 0.42 -4.33
N GLY A 188 -17.54 -0.66 -4.57
CA GLY A 188 -17.91 -2.03 -4.17
C GLY A 188 -18.14 -2.18 -2.67
N PHE A 189 -17.26 -1.59 -1.84
CA PHE A 189 -17.44 -1.56 -0.38
C PHE A 189 -18.71 -0.83 0.03
N TYR A 190 -18.93 0.38 -0.48
CA TYR A 190 -20.08 1.21 -0.12
C TYR A 190 -21.41 0.60 -0.55
N PHE A 191 -21.44 -0.02 -1.72
CA PHE A 191 -22.61 -0.74 -2.20
C PHE A 191 -23.02 -1.87 -1.25
N ARG A 192 -22.04 -2.55 -0.65
CA ARG A 192 -22.27 -3.65 0.31
C ARG A 192 -22.58 -3.18 1.74
N THR A 193 -22.19 -1.97 2.14
CA THR A 193 -22.48 -1.43 3.49
C THR A 193 -23.91 -0.94 3.68
N GLY A 194 -24.70 -0.80 2.60
CA GLY A 194 -26.13 -0.49 2.65
C GLY A 194 -26.49 0.94 2.23
N ILE A 195 -27.76 1.31 2.46
CA ILE A 195 -28.38 2.53 1.91
C ILE A 195 -27.65 3.82 2.35
N ALA A 196 -27.12 3.85 3.57
CA ALA A 196 -26.46 5.02 4.13
C ALA A 196 -25.22 5.45 3.34
N SER A 197 -24.58 4.54 2.61
CA SER A 197 -23.36 4.80 1.82
C SER A 197 -23.62 4.94 0.32
N ARG A 198 -24.89 5.03 -0.12
CA ARG A 198 -25.23 5.20 -1.55
C ARG A 198 -24.65 6.49 -2.15
N LYS A 199 -24.65 7.57 -1.38
CA LYS A 199 -24.06 8.84 -1.80
C LYS A 199 -22.56 8.68 -2.04
N ASP A 200 -21.85 8.08 -1.09
CA ASP A 200 -20.40 7.83 -1.22
C ASP A 200 -20.09 6.90 -2.41
N ALA A 201 -20.95 5.90 -2.65
CA ALA A 201 -20.84 5.02 -3.83
C ALA A 201 -21.01 5.80 -5.14
N GLN A 202 -22.01 6.67 -5.21
CA GLN A 202 -22.26 7.51 -6.39
C GLN A 202 -21.12 8.50 -6.64
N GLU A 203 -20.56 9.08 -5.59
CA GLU A 203 -19.39 9.97 -5.68
C GLU A 203 -18.16 9.20 -6.19
N ALA A 204 -17.91 8.00 -5.66
CA ALA A 204 -16.79 7.17 -6.08
C ALA A 204 -16.88 6.81 -7.58
N ILE A 205 -18.03 6.31 -8.06
CA ILE A 205 -18.18 5.95 -9.48
C ILE A 205 -18.13 7.18 -10.40
N SER A 206 -18.68 8.32 -9.97
CA SER A 206 -18.60 9.57 -10.73
C SER A 206 -17.15 10.05 -10.87
N ALA A 207 -16.34 9.88 -9.82
CA ALA A 207 -14.92 10.18 -9.86
C ALA A 207 -14.14 9.23 -10.79
N VAL A 208 -14.52 7.95 -10.85
CA VAL A 208 -13.96 6.98 -11.82
C VAL A 208 -14.24 7.43 -13.25
N VAL A 209 -15.47 7.80 -13.59
CA VAL A 209 -15.82 8.25 -14.95
C VAL A 209 -14.99 9.48 -15.36
N ARG A 210 -14.87 10.49 -14.48
CA ARG A 210 -14.02 11.67 -14.73
C ARG A 210 -12.56 11.30 -14.96
N LEU A 211 -12.02 10.39 -14.14
CA LEU A 211 -10.64 9.90 -14.31
C LEU A 211 -10.45 9.21 -15.66
N ARG A 212 -11.44 8.45 -16.14
CA ARG A 212 -11.39 7.79 -17.46
C ARG A 212 -11.39 8.81 -18.59
N GLU A 213 -12.25 9.83 -18.50
CA GLU A 213 -12.30 10.92 -19.47
C GLU A 213 -10.97 11.69 -19.53
N ASP A 214 -10.38 11.99 -18.37
CA ASP A 214 -9.09 12.67 -18.31
C ASP A 214 -7.93 11.80 -18.79
N HIS A 215 -7.97 10.50 -18.49
CA HIS A 215 -6.99 9.53 -18.98
C HIS A 215 -7.05 9.41 -20.51
N ALA A 216 -8.26 9.40 -21.10
CA ALA A 216 -8.44 9.33 -22.54
C ALA A 216 -7.84 10.52 -23.30
N LYS A 217 -7.68 11.69 -22.64
CA LYS A 217 -7.06 12.89 -23.20
C LYS A 217 -5.53 12.84 -23.16
N LEU A 218 -4.91 11.87 -22.48
CA LEU A 218 -3.45 11.79 -22.38
C LEU A 218 -2.83 11.34 -23.73
N PRO A 219 -1.74 11.98 -24.18
CA PRO A 219 -1.03 11.59 -25.40
C PRO A 219 -0.16 10.35 -25.13
N LEU A 220 -0.81 9.19 -25.00
CA LEU A 220 -0.20 7.87 -24.81
C LEU A 220 0.00 7.17 -26.16
N SER A 221 0.94 6.21 -26.20
CA SER A 221 1.08 5.27 -27.32
C SER A 221 -0.18 4.42 -27.50
N GLU A 222 -0.40 3.92 -28.71
CA GLU A 222 -1.60 3.14 -29.06
C GLU A 222 -1.76 1.86 -28.23
N GLU A 223 -0.67 1.10 -28.07
CA GLU A 223 -0.64 -0.11 -27.22
C GLU A 223 -1.04 0.19 -25.77
N ARG A 224 -0.47 1.25 -25.17
CA ARG A 224 -0.80 1.69 -23.81
C ARG A 224 -2.24 2.17 -23.72
N ARG A 225 -2.77 2.83 -24.76
CA ARG A 225 -4.16 3.29 -24.79
C ARG A 225 -5.13 2.10 -24.73
N ILE A 226 -4.86 1.03 -25.49
CA ILE A 226 -5.66 -0.19 -25.51
C ILE A 226 -5.64 -0.88 -24.13
N VAL A 227 -4.45 -1.10 -23.57
CA VAL A 227 -4.31 -1.72 -22.24
C VAL A 227 -5.01 -0.88 -21.18
N SER A 228 -4.80 0.43 -21.20
CA SER A 228 -5.44 1.33 -20.25
C SER A 228 -6.96 1.34 -20.38
N GLN A 229 -7.49 1.34 -21.61
CA GLN A 229 -8.93 1.29 -21.84
C GLN A 229 -9.54 -0.02 -21.34
N ALA A 230 -8.88 -1.16 -21.57
CA ALA A 230 -9.34 -2.46 -21.08
C ALA A 230 -9.34 -2.56 -19.55
N LEU A 231 -8.28 -2.07 -18.90
CA LEU A 231 -8.18 -2.04 -17.43
C LEU A 231 -9.20 -1.07 -16.83
N LEU A 232 -9.38 0.09 -17.46
CA LEU A 232 -10.37 1.06 -17.02
C LEU A 232 -11.80 0.59 -17.31
N SER A 233 -12.08 -0.22 -18.33
CA SER A 233 -13.44 -0.70 -18.61
C SER A 233 -13.91 -1.83 -17.70
N ASN A 234 -12.98 -2.59 -17.10
CA ASN A 234 -13.29 -3.75 -16.25
C ASN A 234 -13.48 -3.41 -14.76
N ALA A 235 -13.20 -2.17 -14.37
CA ALA A 235 -13.41 -1.63 -13.02
C ALA A 235 -14.76 -0.90 -12.90
#